data_AF-A0A0F9PTL8-F1
#
_entry.id   AF-A0A0F9PTL8-F1
#
_cell.length_a   1.000
_cell.length_b   1.000
_cell.length_c   1.000
_cell.angle_alpha   90.00
_cell.angle_beta   90.00
_cell.angle_gamma   90.00
#
_symmetry.space_group_name_H-M   'P 1'
#
loop_
_entity.id
_entity.type
_entity.pdbx_description
1 polymer ?
#
loop_
_entity_poly.entity_id
_entity_poly.type
_entity_poly.pdbx_seq_one_letter_code
_entity_poly.pdbx_strand_id
1 'polypeptide(L)' 'MWWIPHWWDPKWKPEVDKPSRYPIWELSNVIATPHNIGSAEITRFSENVVRIIAENINNIANGKPPINQVDKEHQY' A
#
# COMPACT_ATOMS: atom_id res chain seq x y z
N MET A 1 10.49 -14.76 -0.96
CA MET A 1 10.57 -13.35 -1.41
C MET A 1 9.26 -13.02 -2.12
N TRP A 2 8.38 -12.23 -1.49
CA TRP A 2 6.99 -11.99 -1.94
C TRP A 2 6.88 -10.66 -2.70
N TRP A 3 7.52 -10.54 -3.86
CA TRP A 3 7.33 -9.39 -4.74
C TRP A 3 6.60 -9.85 -6.01
N ILE A 4 5.43 -9.25 -6.24
CA ILE A 4 4.71 -9.35 -7.50
C ILE A 4 5.59 -8.67 -8.57
N PRO A 5 5.85 -9.32 -9.71
CA PRO A 5 6.65 -8.73 -10.78
C PRO A 5 6.03 -7.38 -11.19
N HIS A 6 6.84 -6.33 -11.13
CA HIS A 6 6.41 -5.00 -11.50
C HIS A 6 6.42 -4.85 -13.02
N TRP A 7 5.39 -4.23 -13.57
CA TRP A 7 5.22 -3.98 -15.01
C TRP A 7 6.33 -3.13 -15.64
N TRP A 8 7.03 -2.31 -14.84
CA TRP A 8 8.18 -1.52 -15.29
C TRP A 8 9.52 -2.26 -15.18
N ASP A 9 9.55 -3.46 -14.60
CA ASP A 9 10.76 -4.26 -14.52
C ASP A 9 10.99 -5.00 -15.86
N PRO A 10 12.02 -4.62 -16.65
CA PRO A 10 12.26 -5.21 -17.96
C PRO A 10 12.63 -6.70 -17.88
N LYS A 11 12.95 -7.22 -16.69
CA LYS A 11 13.21 -8.64 -16.45
C LYS A 11 11.97 -9.50 -16.59
N TRP A 12 10.79 -8.96 -16.27
CA TRP A 12 9.57 -9.76 -16.14
C TRP A 12 8.57 -9.60 -17.28
N LYS A 13 8.71 -8.55 -18.11
CA LYS A 13 7.89 -8.26 -19.31
C LYS A 13 6.47 -8.84 -19.26
N PRO A 14 5.64 -8.51 -18.26
CA PRO A 14 4.31 -9.09 -18.21
C PRO A 14 3.49 -8.49 -19.35
N GLU A 15 3.21 -9.27 -20.40
CA GLU A 15 2.32 -8.85 -21.50
C GLU A 15 0.87 -8.63 -21.03
N VAL A 16 0.53 -9.10 -19.82
CA VAL A 16 -0.86 -9.31 -19.40
C VAL A 16 -1.38 -8.24 -18.41
N ASP A 17 -0.52 -7.43 -17.78
CA ASP A 17 -0.93 -6.52 -16.71
C ASP A 17 -0.36 -5.11 -16.89
N LYS A 18 -0.90 -4.36 -17.87
CA LYS A 18 -0.70 -2.91 -17.84
C LYS A 18 -1.43 -2.36 -16.60
N PRO A 19 -0.77 -1.54 -15.76
CA PRO A 19 -1.32 -1.05 -14.47
C PRO A 19 -2.62 -0.27 -14.58
N SER A 20 -2.87 0.25 -15.77
CA SER A 20 -3.95 1.16 -16.08
C SER A 20 -4.22 1.06 -17.57
N ARG A 21 -5.49 1.25 -17.94
CA ARG A 21 -5.91 1.50 -19.33
C ARG A 21 -5.20 2.74 -19.90
N TYR A 22 -4.84 3.70 -19.06
CA TYR A 22 -4.18 4.94 -19.44
C TYR A 22 -2.70 4.92 -19.01
N PRO A 23 -1.75 5.00 -19.95
CA PRO A 23 -0.33 4.89 -19.65
C PRO A 23 0.25 6.22 -19.13
N ILE A 24 -0.18 6.65 -17.95
CA ILE A 24 0.25 7.92 -17.35
C ILE A 24 1.76 8.02 -17.12
N TRP A 25 2.46 6.88 -17.06
CA TRP A 25 3.92 6.78 -16.95
C TRP A 25 4.67 7.07 -18.26
N GLU A 26 3.98 7.12 -19.41
CA GLU A 26 4.57 7.48 -20.70
C GLU A 26 4.56 9.00 -20.94
N LEU A 27 3.87 9.77 -20.10
CA LEU A 27 3.79 11.23 -20.22
C LEU A 27 5.13 11.87 -19.81
N SER A 28 5.68 12.71 -20.70
CA SER A 28 7.01 13.31 -20.51
C SER A 28 7.12 14.26 -19.32
N ASN A 29 5.99 14.69 -18.78
CA ASN A 29 5.88 15.59 -17.63
C ASN A 29 5.43 14.88 -16.35
N VAL A 30 5.39 13.55 -16.32
CA VAL A 30 4.98 12.76 -15.16
C VAL A 30 6.12 11.88 -14.67
N ILE A 31 6.41 11.97 -13.37
CA ILE A 31 7.28 11.01 -12.68
C ILE A 31 6.37 10.01 -11.96
N ALA A 32 6.29 8.80 -12.48
CA ALA A 32 5.57 7.70 -11.86
C ALA A 32 6.51 6.87 -10.97
N THR A 33 6.08 6.56 -9.75
CA THR A 33 6.82 5.70 -8.82
C THR A 33 5.96 4.51 -8.38
N PRO A 34 6.56 3.37 -8.03
CA PRO A 34 5.85 2.30 -7.33
C PRO A 34 5.11 2.81 -6.09
N HIS A 35 4.00 2.18 -5.74
CA HIS A 35 3.36 2.36 -4.43
C HIS A 35 4.15 1.62 -3.33
N ASN A 36 5.40 2.03 -3.11
CA ASN A 36 6.30 1.45 -2.11
C ASN A 36 6.88 2.48 -1.15
N ILE A 37 6.56 3.77 -1.31
CA ILE A 37 7.12 4.84 -0.48
C ILE A 37 6.80 4.67 1.01
N GLY A 38 5.57 4.24 1.32
CA GLY A 38 5.15 3.88 2.68
C GLY A 38 5.72 2.54 3.17
N SER A 39 6.40 1.79 2.32
CA SER A 39 7.01 0.48 2.60
C SER A 39 8.54 0.50 2.51
N ALA A 40 9.16 1.67 2.58
CA ALA A 40 10.60 1.78 2.84
C ALA A 40 10.98 0.95 4.07
N GLU A 41 12.20 0.43 4.15
CA GLU A 41 12.61 -0.48 5.23
C GLU A 41 12.33 0.09 6.62
N ILE A 42 12.54 1.40 6.80
CA ILE A 42 12.24 2.14 8.03
C ILE A 42 10.75 2.21 8.39
N THR A 43 9.84 2.19 7.40
CA THR A 43 8.39 2.28 7.61
C THR A 43 7.71 0.91 7.59
N ARG A 44 8.22 -0.04 6.80
CA ARG A 44 7.73 -1.43 6.68
C ARG A 44 7.78 -2.18 8.01
N PHE A 45 8.76 -1.86 8.85
CA PHE A 45 8.90 -2.40 10.21
C PHE A 45 8.56 -1.37 11.28
N SER A 46 7.79 -0.33 10.94
CA SER A 46 7.40 0.66 11.95
C SER A 46 6.67 -0.05 13.09
N GLU A 47 7.28 -0.01 14.27
CA GLU A 47 6.71 -0.57 15.50
C GLU A 47 5.30 -0.04 15.75
N ASN A 48 5.03 1.21 15.32
CA ASN A 48 3.72 1.84 15.44
C ASN A 48 2.64 1.13 14.62
N VAL A 49 2.93 0.75 13.37
CA VAL A 49 1.94 0.08 12.50
C VAL A 49 1.59 -1.29 13.07
N VAL A 50 2.62 -2.06 13.44
CA VAL A 50 2.43 -3.39 14.04
C VAL A 50 1.69 -3.30 15.37
N ARG A 51 2.06 -2.33 16.23
CA ARG A 51 1.38 -2.08 17.50
C ARG A 51 -0.10 -1.75 17.31
N ILE A 52 -0.43 -0.83 16.40
CA ILE A 52 -1.83 -0.45 16.11
C ILE A 52 -2.62 -1.66 15.61
N ILE A 53 -2.05 -2.48 14.72
CA ILE A 53 -2.70 -3.70 14.22
C ILE A 53 -2.99 -4.67 15.38
N ALA A 54 -2.00 -4.95 16.22
CA ALA A 54 -2.16 -5.86 17.35
C ALA A 54 -3.21 -5.36 18.36
N GLU A 55 -3.19 -4.06 18.67
CA GLU A 55 -4.14 -3.43 19.59
C GLU A 55 -5.58 -3.47 19.05
N ASN A 56 -5.76 -3.24 17.75
CA ASN A 56 -7.06 -3.34 17.10
C ASN A 56 -7.63 -4.76 17.09
N ILE A 57 -6.78 -5.78 16.84
CA ILE A 57 -7.20 -7.18 16.91
C ILE A 57 -7.74 -7.48 18.30
N ASN A 58 -7.02 -7.05 19.34
CA ASN A 58 -7.45 -7.25 20.72
C ASN A 58 -8.74 -6.48 21.04
N ASN A 59 -8.88 -5.23 20.59
CA ASN A 59 -10.10 -4.46 20.82
C ASN A 59 -11.32 -5.12 20.16
N ILE A 60 -11.20 -5.52 18.89
CA ILE A 60 -12.28 -6.21 18.16
C ILE A 60 -12.69 -7.50 18.88
N ALA A 61 -11.71 -8.31 19.31
CA ALA A 61 -11.96 -9.55 20.04
C ALA A 61 -12.72 -9.33 21.37
N ASN A 62 -12.58 -8.15 21.98
CA ASN A 62 -13.24 -7.78 23.24
C ASN A 62 -14.46 -6.86 23.04
N GLY A 63 -14.97 -6.72 21.81
CA GLY A 63 -16.13 -5.85 21.52
C GLY A 63 -15.87 -4.35 21.68
N LYS A 64 -14.60 -3.94 21.70
CA LYS A 64 -14.16 -2.55 21.74
C LYS A 64 -13.85 -2.05 20.32
N PRO A 65 -14.00 -0.74 20.06
CA PRO A 65 -13.67 -0.22 18.75
C PRO A 65 -12.14 -0.18 18.49
N PRO A 66 -11.71 -0.23 17.21
CA PRO A 66 -10.33 0.07 16.81
C PRO A 66 -9.89 1.46 17.25
N ILE A 67 -8.58 1.67 17.45
CA ILE A 67 -8.02 2.97 17.85
C ILE A 67 -7.84 3.94 16.67
N ASN A 68 -7.75 3.43 15.44
CA ASN A 68 -7.59 4.22 14.21
C ASN A 68 -8.88 4.20 13.37
N GLN A 69 -9.99 4.65 13.95
CA GLN A 69 -11.24 4.77 13.21
C GLN A 69 -11.17 5.92 12.20
N VAL A 70 -11.71 5.66 11.00
CA VAL A 70 -11.85 6.63 9.92
C VAL A 70 -13.32 7.04 9.88
N ASP A 71 -13.59 8.33 9.75
CA ASP A 71 -14.95 8.82 9.58
C ASP A 71 -15.42 8.48 8.17
N LYS A 72 -16.34 7.51 8.07
CA LYS A 72 -16.87 7.06 6.78
C LYS A 72 -17.95 7.98 6.20
N GLU A 73 -18.55 8.83 7.03
CA GLU A 73 -19.56 9.80 6.60
C GLU A 73 -18.88 11.02 5.95
N HIS A 74 -17.76 11.47 6.54
CA HIS A 74 -17.02 12.63 6.06
C HIS A 74 -15.74 12.29 5.27
N GLN A 75 -15.36 11.01 5.20
CA GLN A 75 -14.17 10.50 4.48
C GLN A 75 -12.83 11.10 4.93
N TYR A 76 -12.68 11.34 6.24
CA TYR A 76 -11.43 11.81 6.86
C TYR A 76 -10.81 10.75 7.78
#